data_AF-A0A2A8PN76-F1
#
_entry.id   AF-A0A2A8PN76-F1
#
_cell.length_a   1.000
_cell.length_b   1.000
_cell.length_c   1.000
_cell.angle_alpha   90.00
_cell.angle_beta   90.00
_cell.angle_gamma   90.00
#
_symmetry.space_group_name_H-M   'P 1'
#
loop_
_entity.id
_entity.type
_entity.pdbx_description
1 polymer ?
#
loop_
_entity_poly.entity_id
_entity_poly.type
_entity_poly.pdbx_seq_one_letter_code
_entity_poly.pdbx_strand_id
1 'polypeptide(L)'
;GKSKSNLDIDYSKSEQNYDLLNQQKIRYESTIKQEINERVKRKPRANYVVLSEFVVTASPDYMHSLSLEEQKRYFESSLDFIQKRYGKQNTLYAMVHMDEATPHMHIG
;
A
#
# COMPACT_ATOMS: atom_id res chain seq x y z
N GLY A 1 17.92 -7.02 14.26
CA GLY A 1 17.63 -5.74 14.93
C GLY A 1 16.45 -5.10 14.25
N LYS A 2 15.44 -4.64 15.00
CA LYS A 2 14.33 -3.87 14.41
C LYS A 2 14.90 -2.55 13.90
N SER A 3 14.94 -2.37 12.58
CA SER A 3 15.22 -1.06 11.98
C SER A 3 14.09 -0.13 12.40
N LYS A 4 14.35 0.78 13.35
CA LYS A 4 13.49 1.94 13.60
C LYS A 4 13.97 3.06 12.66
N SER A 5 13.73 2.90 11.37
CA SER A 5 14.24 3.85 10.36
C SER A 5 13.34 5.07 10.16
N ASN A 6 12.17 5.12 10.79
CA ASN A 6 11.28 6.28 10.73
C ASN A 6 10.97 6.74 12.17
N LEU A 7 11.46 7.93 12.54
CA LEU A 7 11.25 8.51 13.87
C LEU A 7 9.80 9.00 14.07
N ASP A 8 9.06 9.13 12.96
CA ASP A 8 7.71 9.70 12.92
C ASP A 8 6.58 8.68 13.11
N ILE A 9 6.91 7.38 13.30
CA ILE A 9 5.90 6.34 13.55
C ILE A 9 5.43 6.42 15.01
N ASP A 10 4.17 6.79 15.18
CA ASP A 10 3.44 6.69 16.43
C ASP A 10 2.83 5.28 16.57
N TYR A 11 3.56 4.39 17.24
CA TYR A 11 3.14 2.99 17.45
C TYR A 11 1.78 2.85 18.17
N SER A 12 1.31 3.88 18.88
CA SER A 12 -0.02 3.85 19.50
C SER A 12 -1.15 3.92 18.47
N LYS A 13 -0.85 4.39 17.25
CA LYS A 13 -1.79 4.53 16.14
C LYS A 13 -1.66 3.44 15.09
N SER A 14 -0.67 2.55 15.17
CA SER A 14 -0.47 1.50 14.16
C SER A 14 -1.65 0.53 14.03
N GLU A 15 -2.50 0.41 15.06
CA GLU A 15 -3.76 -0.35 14.99
C GLU A 15 -4.82 0.31 14.10
N GLN A 16 -4.65 1.60 13.79
CA GLN A 16 -5.52 2.37 12.89
C GLN A 16 -5.09 2.24 11.42
N ASN A 17 -3.96 1.59 11.14
CA ASN A 17 -3.56 1.26 9.78
C ASN A 17 -4.44 0.13 9.25
N TYR A 18 -4.77 0.17 7.95
CA TYR A 18 -5.63 -0.83 7.34
C TYR A 18 -5.26 -1.07 5.88
N ASP A 19 -5.53 -2.27 5.41
CA ASP A 19 -5.40 -2.65 4.00
C ASP A 19 -6.79 -2.64 3.36
N LEU A 20 -6.94 -1.89 2.25
CA LEU A 20 -8.20 -1.79 1.52
C LEU A 20 -8.51 -3.04 0.67
N LEU A 21 -7.51 -3.89 0.41
CA LEU A 21 -7.65 -5.10 -0.41
C LEU A 21 -7.63 -6.39 0.42
N ASN A 22 -6.89 -6.42 1.52
CA ASN A 22 -6.70 -7.63 2.32
C ASN A 22 -7.25 -7.48 3.74
N GLN A 23 -8.10 -8.42 4.16
CA GLN A 23 -8.59 -8.47 5.55
C GLN A 23 -7.51 -8.93 6.54
N GLN A 24 -6.49 -9.64 6.05
CA GLN A 24 -5.38 -10.16 6.85
C GLN A 24 -4.06 -9.68 6.27
N LYS A 25 -3.06 -9.54 7.14
CA LYS A 25 -1.72 -9.12 6.72
C LYS A 25 -1.12 -10.15 5.77
N ILE A 26 -0.84 -9.73 4.53
CA ILE A 26 -0.18 -10.59 3.55
C ILE A 26 1.34 -10.52 3.69
N ARG A 27 2.01 -11.59 3.29
CA ARG A 27 3.47 -11.63 3.18
C ARG A 27 3.85 -11.26 1.75
N TYR A 28 4.04 -9.96 1.51
CA TYR A 28 4.25 -9.39 0.18
C TYR A 28 5.25 -10.17 -0.68
N GLU A 29 6.44 -10.46 -0.15
CA GLU A 29 7.49 -11.14 -0.91
C GLU A 29 7.06 -12.53 -1.43
N SER A 30 6.39 -13.34 -0.59
CA SER A 30 5.91 -14.65 -1.01
C SER A 30 4.75 -14.55 -2.00
N THR A 31 3.83 -13.61 -1.78
CA THR A 31 2.68 -13.40 -2.67
C THR A 31 3.14 -12.94 -4.05
N ILE A 32 4.04 -11.96 -4.12
CA ILE A 32 4.63 -11.46 -5.38
C ILE A 32 5.35 -12.60 -6.12
N LYS A 33 6.17 -13.40 -5.42
CA LYS A 33 6.87 -14.54 -6.02
C LYS A 33 5.91 -15.59 -6.57
N GLN A 34 4.81 -15.88 -5.86
CA GLN A 34 3.80 -16.82 -6.32
C GLN A 34 3.13 -16.32 -7.60
N GLU A 35 2.66 -15.07 -7.61
CA GLU A 35 2.01 -14.46 -8.78
C GLU A 35 2.91 -14.43 -10.02
N ILE A 36 4.20 -14.14 -9.84
CA ILE A 36 5.18 -14.17 -10.93
C ILE A 36 5.39 -15.60 -11.44
N ASN A 37 5.53 -16.59 -10.54
CA ASN A 37 5.72 -17.98 -10.94
C ASN A 37 4.49 -18.54 -11.69
N GLU A 38 3.28 -18.13 -11.32
CA GLU A 38 2.05 -18.55 -11.98
C GLU A 38 1.87 -17.90 -13.35
N ARG A 39 2.27 -16.63 -13.51
CA ARG A 39 2.06 -15.86 -14.75
C ARG A 39 3.23 -15.94 -15.73
N VAL A 40 4.45 -16.18 -15.26
CA VAL A 40 5.68 -16.11 -16.08
C VAL A 40 6.25 -17.50 -16.35
N LYS A 41 6.22 -17.93 -17.62
CA LYS A 41 6.69 -19.26 -18.07
C LYS A 41 8.21 -19.46 -18.03
N ARG A 42 8.98 -18.37 -17.97
CA ARG A 42 10.46 -18.40 -17.98
C ARG A 42 10.98 -17.77 -16.70
N LYS A 43 12.02 -18.35 -16.13
CA LYS A 43 12.67 -17.81 -14.93
C LYS A 43 13.06 -16.34 -15.18
N PRO A 44 12.55 -15.39 -14.37
CA PRO A 44 12.98 -14.00 -14.47
C PRO A 44 14.48 -13.87 -14.19
N ARG A 45 15.12 -12.88 -14.83
CA ARG A 45 16.51 -12.51 -14.53
C ARG A 45 16.64 -12.18 -13.03
N ALA A 46 17.81 -12.40 -12.42
CA ALA A 46 17.99 -12.22 -10.98
C ALA A 46 17.62 -10.79 -10.47
N ASN A 47 17.85 -9.75 -11.28
CA ASN A 47 17.68 -8.34 -10.89
C ASN A 47 16.46 -7.69 -11.57
N TYR A 48 15.34 -8.39 -11.66
CA TYR A 48 14.11 -7.80 -12.18
C TYR A 48 13.33 -7.06 -11.09
N VAL A 49 12.70 -5.94 -11.47
CA VAL A 49 11.75 -5.25 -10.60
C VAL A 49 10.50 -6.11 -10.52
N VAL A 50 10.22 -6.60 -9.31
CA VAL A 50 9.10 -7.51 -9.02
C VAL A 50 7.80 -6.76 -8.76
N LEU A 51 7.91 -5.50 -8.33
CA LEU A 51 6.80 -4.64 -7.95
C LEU A 51 7.21 -3.17 -8.09
N SER A 52 6.28 -2.33 -8.53
CA SER A 52 6.37 -0.87 -8.44
C SER A 52 5.24 -0.39 -7.56
N GLU A 53 5.58 0.36 -6.51
CA GLU A 53 4.62 0.86 -5.53
C GLU A 53 4.24 2.31 -5.83
N PHE A 54 2.96 2.63 -5.66
CA PHE A 54 2.46 4.00 -5.68
C PHE A 54 2.26 4.50 -4.26
N VAL A 55 2.74 5.71 -3.98
CA VAL A 55 2.41 6.43 -2.75
C VAL A 55 1.31 7.44 -3.07
N VAL A 56 0.17 7.31 -2.39
CA VAL A 56 -0.97 8.21 -2.49
C VAL A 56 -1.08 9.00 -1.20
N THR A 57 -0.94 10.31 -1.29
CA THR A 57 -1.09 11.24 -0.16
C THR A 57 -1.55 12.61 -0.66
N ALA A 58 -1.67 13.59 0.23
CA ALA A 58 -1.89 14.99 -0.09
C ALA A 58 -1.14 15.87 0.92
N SER A 59 -1.35 17.20 0.89
CA SER A 59 -0.77 18.05 1.92
C SER A 59 -1.29 17.66 3.31
N PRO A 60 -0.47 17.82 4.37
CA PRO A 60 -0.90 17.54 5.74
C PRO A 60 -2.20 18.28 6.09
N ASP A 61 -2.28 19.58 5.78
CA ASP A 61 -3.45 20.40 6.06
C ASP A 61 -4.72 19.86 5.39
N TYR A 62 -4.61 19.37 4.16
CA TYR A 62 -5.75 18.78 3.47
C TYR A 62 -6.16 17.45 4.12
N MET A 63 -5.22 16.53 4.34
CA MET A 63 -5.54 15.22 4.92
C MET A 63 -6.12 15.33 6.33
N HIS A 64 -5.58 16.23 7.15
CA HIS A 64 -6.06 16.47 8.52
C HIS A 64 -7.38 17.26 8.56
N SER A 65 -7.75 17.95 7.48
CA SER A 65 -9.07 18.60 7.36
C SER A 65 -10.22 17.63 7.06
N LEU A 66 -9.91 16.46 6.51
CA LEU A 66 -10.90 15.43 6.14
C LEU A 66 -11.29 14.59 7.35
N SER A 67 -12.58 14.24 7.44
CA SER A 67 -13.03 13.19 8.36
C SER A 67 -12.45 11.83 7.98
N LEU A 68 -12.43 10.87 8.92
CA LEU A 68 -11.94 9.51 8.66
C LEU A 68 -12.67 8.83 7.49
N GLU A 69 -13.98 9.09 7.33
CA GLU A 69 -14.76 8.57 6.21
C GLU A 69 -14.37 9.22 4.87
N GLU A 70 -14.07 10.52 4.87
CA GLU A 70 -13.59 11.22 3.67
C GLU A 70 -12.17 10.78 3.28
N GLN A 71 -11.27 10.60 4.26
CA GLN A 71 -9.94 10.05 4.01
C GLN A 71 -10.02 8.65 3.41
N LYS A 72 -10.87 7.78 3.98
CA LYS A 72 -11.10 6.44 3.43
C LYS A 72 -11.63 6.50 2.00
N ARG A 73 -12.64 7.34 1.72
CA ARG A 73 -13.18 7.53 0.36
C ARG A 73 -12.13 8.08 -0.62
N TYR A 74 -11.25 8.97 -0.16
CA TYR A 74 -10.14 9.48 -0.97
C TYR A 74 -9.19 8.36 -1.39
N PHE A 75 -8.81 7.48 -0.46
CA PHE A 75 -7.93 6.35 -0.75
C PHE A 75 -8.62 5.28 -1.61
N GLU A 76 -9.88 4.94 -1.34
CA GLU A 76 -10.66 4.00 -2.17
C GLU A 76 -10.80 4.50 -3.62
N SER A 77 -11.06 5.80 -3.80
CA SER A 77 -11.16 6.41 -5.13
C SER A 77 -9.81 6.38 -5.87
N SER A 78 -8.72 6.62 -5.15
CA SER A 78 -7.36 6.57 -5.70
C SER A 78 -6.96 5.14 -6.10
N LEU A 79 -7.32 4.16 -5.27
CA LEU A 79 -7.13 2.75 -5.55
C LEU A 79 -7.91 2.31 -6.80
N ASP A 80 -9.18 2.69 -6.91
CA ASP A 80 -10.00 2.40 -8.08
C ASP A 80 -9.42 3.00 -9.36
N PHE A 81 -8.91 4.24 -9.31
CA PHE A 81 -8.21 4.85 -10.45
C PHE A 81 -6.97 4.04 -10.89
N ILE A 82 -6.12 3.64 -9.93
CA ILE A 82 -4.91 2.85 -10.21
C ILE A 82 -5.28 1.47 -10.75
N GLN A 83 -6.28 0.81 -10.16
CA GLN A 83 -6.77 -0.48 -10.61
C GLN A 83 -7.39 -0.44 -12.01
N LYS A 84 -8.13 0.62 -12.35
CA LYS A 84 -8.66 0.82 -13.71
C LYS A 84 -7.55 1.00 -14.74
N ARG A 85 -6.44 1.65 -14.35
CA ARG A 85 -5.32 1.93 -15.25
C ARG A 85 -4.36 0.76 -15.42
N TYR A 86 -4.03 0.06 -14.34
CA TYR A 86 -2.99 -0.98 -14.31
C TYR A 86 -3.52 -2.40 -14.10
N GLY A 87 -4.82 -2.56 -13.86
CA GLY A 87 -5.49 -3.84 -13.64
C GLY A 87 -5.54 -4.24 -12.17
N LYS A 88 -6.70 -4.68 -11.70
CA LYS A 88 -6.94 -5.15 -10.32
C LYS A 88 -6.00 -6.29 -9.92
N GLN A 89 -5.69 -7.17 -10.86
CA GLN A 89 -4.79 -8.30 -10.66
C GLN A 89 -3.32 -7.92 -10.47
N ASN A 90 -2.96 -6.64 -10.67
CA ASN A 90 -1.62 -6.11 -10.49
C ASN A 90 -1.51 -5.22 -9.23
N THR A 91 -2.57 -5.16 -8.42
CA THR A 91 -2.56 -4.53 -7.09
C THR A 91 -2.80 -5.61 -6.05
N LEU A 92 -1.74 -6.02 -5.36
CA LEU A 92 -1.73 -7.02 -4.29
C LEU A 92 -2.15 -6.44 -2.95
N TYR A 93 -1.87 -5.17 -2.68
CA TYR A 93 -2.21 -4.50 -1.42
C TYR A 93 -2.44 -3.02 -1.60
N ALA A 94 -3.19 -2.44 -0.66
CA ALA A 94 -3.40 -1.01 -0.58
C ALA A 94 -3.39 -0.60 0.91
N MET A 95 -2.18 -0.42 1.45
CA MET A 95 -1.95 -0.21 2.88
C MET A 95 -2.02 1.28 3.21
N VAL A 96 -2.99 1.66 4.03
CA VAL A 96 -3.15 3.01 4.56
C VAL A 96 -2.41 3.12 5.90
N HIS A 97 -1.48 4.07 5.98
CA HIS A 97 -0.74 4.42 7.19
C HIS A 97 -1.34 5.68 7.81
N MET A 98 -1.86 5.52 9.02
CA MET A 98 -2.42 6.55 9.88
C MET A 98 -1.48 6.92 11.05
N ASP A 99 -0.40 6.15 11.21
CA ASP A 99 0.56 6.24 12.30
C ASP A 99 1.79 7.10 11.99
N GLU A 100 1.83 7.76 10.84
CA GLU A 100 2.89 8.69 10.45
C GLU A 100 2.39 10.15 10.40
N ALA A 101 3.28 11.09 10.09
CA ALA A 101 2.99 12.54 10.14
C ALA A 101 1.80 12.98 9.25
N THR A 102 1.60 12.31 8.11
CA THR A 102 0.48 12.57 7.20
C THR A 102 -0.10 11.25 6.73
N PRO A 103 -1.45 11.07 6.81
CA PRO A 103 -2.09 9.90 6.25
C PRO A 103 -1.71 9.68 4.79
N HIS A 104 -1.27 8.46 4.48
CA HIS A 104 -0.89 8.10 3.12
C HIS A 104 -1.12 6.61 2.87
N MET A 105 -1.20 6.23 1.61
CA MET A 105 -1.45 4.86 1.18
C MET A 105 -0.35 4.39 0.25
N HIS A 106 0.18 3.20 0.51
CA HIS A 106 1.06 2.47 -0.39
C HIS A 106 0.25 1.42 -1.16
N ILE A 107 0.32 1.47 -2.50
CA ILE A 107 -0.33 0.50 -3.37
C ILE A 107 0.73 -0.27 -4.15
N GLY A 108 0.72 -1.59 -4.01
CA GLY A 108 1.50 -2.54 -4.82
C GLY A 108 0.69 -3.79 -5.10
#